data_AF-A0A2V7HNI7-F1
#
_entry.id   AF-A0A2V7HNI7-F1
#
_cell.length_a   1.000
_cell.length_b   1.000
_cell.length_c   1.000
_cell.angle_alpha   90.00
_cell.angle_beta   90.00
_cell.angle_gamma   90.00
#
_symmetry.space_group_name_H-M   'P 1'
#
loop_
_entity.id
_entity.type
_entity.pdbx_description
1 polymer ?
#
loop_
_entity_poly.entity_id
_entity_poly.type
_entity_poly.pdbx_seq_one_letter_code
_entity_poly.pdbx_strand_id
1 'polypeptide(L)'
;MLPLVAVPETADASATRLLQYLPAGAPVIVDAPRLLDETSEDAPGRRPLAEIIAGRPRVELEVLAAGEADVTLETLSVDPYSGKFDRLVDDANRWRAEGFTVRLVAADPGQAEHLREILHDHDLDTRVADALESPDSIAIVVGELSGGFAVPAVGLVVLAETEIFGARRRMLRRPKYQRGAALTAFTDLAVNDLVVHEDHGIGQYLGLRTMHIGDKDADFLLLEYADGNQLYVP
;
A
#
# COMPACT_ATOMS: atom_id res chain seq x y z
N MET A 1 -14.06 29.54 -3.94
CA MET A 1 -15.24 30.21 -3.36
C MET A 1 -16.06 29.14 -2.65
N LEU A 2 -16.01 29.07 -1.32
CA LEU A 2 -16.98 28.25 -0.57
C LEU A 2 -18.36 28.91 -0.74
N PRO A 3 -19.42 28.15 -1.07
CA PRO A 3 -20.75 28.72 -1.22
C PRO A 3 -21.21 29.30 0.13
N LEU A 4 -21.83 30.48 0.10
CA LEU A 4 -22.53 31.03 1.26
C LEU A 4 -23.62 30.04 1.69
N VAL A 5 -23.42 29.37 2.82
CA VAL A 5 -24.42 28.49 3.43
C VAL A 5 -25.55 29.36 3.97
N ALA A 6 -26.77 29.10 3.52
CA ALA A 6 -27.95 29.84 3.93
C ALA A 6 -28.16 29.76 5.46
N VAL A 7 -28.57 30.87 6.05
CA VAL A 7 -28.85 30.99 7.49
C VAL A 7 -29.98 30.02 7.85
N PRO A 8 -29.83 29.15 8.86
CA PRO A 8 -30.96 28.40 9.39
C PRO A 8 -31.97 29.38 9.99
N GLU A 9 -33.21 29.39 9.49
CA GLU A 9 -34.31 30.16 10.09
C GLU A 9 -34.68 29.54 11.44
N THR A 10 -33.98 29.95 12.50
CA THR A 10 -34.39 29.69 13.88
C THR A 10 -34.72 31.01 14.55
N ALA A 11 -35.92 31.09 15.15
CA ALA A 11 -36.54 32.30 15.70
C ALA A 11 -35.86 32.88 16.96
N ASP A 12 -34.70 32.35 17.36
CA ASP A 12 -34.01 32.76 18.59
C ASP A 12 -32.50 32.89 18.32
N ALA A 13 -32.03 34.13 18.16
CA ALA A 13 -30.63 34.46 17.88
C ALA A 13 -29.66 34.00 19.01
N SER A 14 -30.19 33.66 20.19
CA SER A 14 -29.41 33.14 21.32
C SER A 14 -29.07 31.64 21.21
N ALA A 15 -29.74 30.92 20.29
CA ALA A 15 -29.59 29.46 20.13
C ALA A 15 -28.80 29.04 18.88
N THR A 16 -28.45 29.99 18.01
CA THR A 16 -27.74 29.70 16.77
C THR A 16 -26.26 29.41 17.05
N ARG A 17 -25.77 28.24 16.63
CA ARG A 17 -24.38 27.80 16.87
C ARG A 17 -23.60 27.76 15.57
N LEU A 18 -22.29 28.00 15.64
CA LEU A 18 -21.36 27.91 14.50
C LEU A 18 -21.54 26.58 13.73
N LEU A 19 -21.77 25.47 14.44
CA LEU A 19 -21.96 24.14 13.86
C LEU A 19 -23.20 24.01 12.96
N GLN A 20 -24.21 24.86 13.14
CA GLN A 20 -25.43 24.85 12.30
C GLN A 20 -25.16 25.43 10.90
N TYR A 21 -24.06 26.17 10.74
CA TYR A 21 -23.59 26.68 9.45
C TYR A 21 -22.66 25.70 8.71
N LEU A 22 -22.29 24.58 9.35
CA LEU A 22 -21.40 23.58 8.78
C LEU A 22 -22.20 22.36 8.27
N PRO A 23 -21.83 21.78 7.11
CA PRO A 23 -22.45 20.55 6.60
C PRO A 23 -22.48 19.46 7.67
N ALA A 24 -23.53 18.62 7.68
CA ALA A 24 -23.71 17.58 8.70
C ALA A 24 -22.51 16.60 8.81
N GLY A 25 -21.83 16.34 7.70
CA GLY A 25 -20.62 15.49 7.65
C GLY A 25 -19.29 16.23 7.84
N ALA A 26 -19.30 17.53 8.17
CA ALA A 26 -18.05 18.27 8.34
C ALA A 26 -17.30 17.72 9.57
N PRO A 27 -16.02 17.32 9.40
CA PRO A 27 -15.22 16.81 10.50
C PRO A 27 -14.94 17.91 11.52
N VAL A 28 -14.93 17.52 12.79
CA VAL A 28 -14.58 18.40 13.92
C VAL A 28 -13.20 17.99 14.42
N ILE A 29 -12.28 18.94 14.40
CA ILE A 29 -10.94 18.76 14.98
C ILE A 29 -10.96 19.39 16.38
N VAL A 30 -10.64 18.59 17.39
CA VAL A 30 -10.59 19.02 18.79
C VAL A 30 -9.13 19.06 19.22
N ASP A 31 -8.59 20.27 19.35
CA ASP A 31 -7.19 20.54 19.74
C ASP A 31 -6.94 20.47 21.27
N ALA A 32 -7.93 19.99 22.01
CA ALA A 32 -7.88 19.80 23.45
C ALA A 32 -8.94 18.76 23.85
N PRO A 33 -8.66 17.44 23.67
CA PRO A 33 -9.65 16.38 23.87
C PRO A 33 -10.27 16.37 25.27
N ARG A 34 -9.54 16.81 26.29
CA ARG A 34 -10.04 17.01 27.67
C ARG A 34 -11.31 17.87 27.78
N LEU A 35 -11.58 18.75 26.82
CA LEU A 35 -12.82 19.55 26.79
C LEU A 35 -14.06 18.69 26.52
N LEU A 36 -13.88 17.45 26.03
CA LEU A 36 -14.95 16.49 25.79
C LEU A 36 -15.37 15.78 27.08
N ASP A 37 -14.49 15.72 28.07
CA ASP A 37 -14.76 15.09 29.37
C ASP A 37 -15.55 16.02 30.31
N GLU A 38 -15.67 17.30 29.97
CA GLU A 38 -16.45 18.27 30.74
C GLU A 38 -17.92 17.83 30.84
N THR A 39 -18.40 17.68 32.06
CA THR A 39 -19.79 17.33 32.34
C THR A 39 -20.65 18.57 32.50
N SER A 40 -21.98 18.39 32.52
CA SER A 40 -22.91 19.48 32.81
C SER A 40 -22.78 20.03 34.23
N GLU A 41 -22.11 19.29 35.13
CA GLU A 41 -21.79 19.70 36.50
C GLU A 41 -20.60 20.68 36.52
N ASP A 42 -19.62 20.50 35.63
CA ASP A 42 -18.43 21.35 35.52
C ASP A 42 -18.74 22.76 34.98
N ALA A 43 -19.81 22.89 34.18
CA ALA A 43 -20.26 24.16 33.62
C ALA A 43 -21.81 24.28 33.59
N PRO A 44 -22.43 24.64 34.74
CA PRO A 44 -23.88 24.72 34.84
C PRO A 44 -24.46 25.73 33.83
N GLY A 45 -25.41 25.29 33.01
CA GLY A 45 -26.06 26.12 31.99
C GLY A 45 -25.39 26.08 30.61
N ARG A 46 -24.29 25.35 30.44
CA ARG A 46 -23.72 25.01 29.12
C ARG A 46 -23.92 23.52 28.83
N ARG A 47 -24.18 23.17 27.57
CA ARG A 47 -24.12 21.77 27.14
C ARG A 47 -22.66 21.37 26.97
N PRO A 48 -22.25 20.18 27.43
CA PRO A 48 -20.93 19.60 27.17
C PRO A 48 -20.56 19.64 25.68
N LEU A 49 -19.29 19.94 25.38
CA LEU A 49 -18.82 19.99 24.00
C LEU A 49 -19.05 18.64 23.28
N ALA A 50 -18.84 17.52 23.98
CA ALA A 50 -19.09 16.17 23.47
C ALA A 50 -20.54 15.97 22.98
N GLU A 51 -21.53 16.49 23.71
CA GLU A 51 -22.93 16.43 23.29
C GLU A 51 -23.21 17.34 22.09
N ILE A 52 -22.53 18.48 22.00
CA ILE A 52 -22.72 19.46 20.93
C ILE A 52 -22.22 18.95 19.58
N ILE A 53 -21.13 18.17 19.57
CA ILE A 53 -20.50 17.63 18.36
C ILE A 53 -20.88 16.17 18.08
N ALA A 54 -21.74 15.58 18.91
CA ALA A 54 -22.20 14.21 18.77
C ALA A 54 -22.78 13.94 17.37
N GLY A 55 -22.35 12.84 16.75
CA GLY A 55 -22.81 12.43 15.41
C GLY A 55 -22.00 12.98 14.22
N ARG A 56 -20.92 13.73 14.47
CA ARG A 56 -19.99 14.19 13.43
C ARG A 56 -18.68 13.36 13.47
N PRO A 57 -18.00 13.17 12.32
CA PRO A 57 -16.67 12.60 12.31
C PRO A 57 -15.72 13.49 13.12
N ARG A 58 -14.91 12.88 14.00
CA ARG A 58 -14.07 13.59 14.97
C ARG A 58 -12.60 13.22 14.82
N VAL A 59 -11.72 14.20 15.04
CA VAL A 59 -10.28 14.00 15.18
C VAL A 59 -9.85 14.71 16.46
N GLU A 60 -9.28 13.96 17.39
CA GLU A 60 -8.81 14.45 18.69
C GLU A 60 -7.30 14.61 18.63
N LEU A 61 -6.81 15.84 18.80
CA LEU A 61 -5.39 16.15 18.83
C LEU A 61 -4.96 16.27 20.29
N GLU A 62 -4.32 15.21 20.79
CA GLU A 62 -3.78 15.23 22.13
C GLU A 62 -2.34 15.75 22.11
N VAL A 63 -2.10 16.83 22.84
CA VAL A 63 -0.77 17.37 23.04
C VAL A 63 -0.01 16.44 23.99
N LEU A 64 0.85 15.59 23.44
CA LEU A 64 1.71 14.67 24.19
C LEU A 64 2.66 15.39 25.16
N ALA A 65 3.02 16.65 24.86
CA ALA A 65 3.81 17.52 25.74
C ALA A 65 3.62 19.01 25.38
N ALA A 66 3.52 19.89 26.38
CA ALA A 66 3.49 21.34 26.19
C ALA A 66 4.87 21.95 26.51
N GLY A 67 5.63 22.31 25.47
CA GLY A 67 6.99 22.89 25.52
C GLY A 67 7.82 22.54 24.27
N GLU A 68 9.05 23.05 24.15
CA GLU A 68 10.08 22.40 23.29
C GLU A 68 10.44 21.08 23.96
N ALA A 69 9.64 20.05 23.69
CA ALA A 69 9.92 18.68 24.10
C ALA A 69 10.40 17.93 22.86
N ASP A 70 11.70 17.67 22.80
CA ASP A 70 12.25 16.73 21.82
C ASP A 70 11.82 15.31 22.23
N VAL A 71 10.73 14.82 21.64
CA VAL A 71 10.32 13.42 21.77
C VAL A 71 11.11 12.61 20.75
N THR A 72 12.18 11.96 21.22
CA THR A 72 12.91 11.00 20.40
C THR A 72 12.19 9.66 20.47
N LEU A 73 11.57 9.25 19.37
CA LEU A 73 11.00 7.91 19.21
C LEU A 73 12.06 7.02 18.57
N GLU A 74 12.69 6.17 19.38
CA GLU A 74 13.59 5.15 18.86
C GLU A 74 12.78 4.12 18.06
N THR A 75 13.08 4.02 16.77
CA THR A 75 12.52 3.02 15.87
C THR A 75 13.60 2.01 15.52
N LEU A 76 13.27 0.72 15.63
CA LEU A 76 14.16 -0.38 15.30
C LEU A 76 13.59 -1.12 14.09
N SER A 77 14.42 -1.44 13.11
CA SER A 77 14.02 -2.34 12.04
C SER A 77 13.83 -3.75 12.59
N VAL A 78 12.83 -4.46 12.08
CA VAL A 78 12.59 -5.85 12.46
C VAL A 78 13.26 -6.80 11.46
N ASP A 79 13.83 -7.88 11.95
CA ASP A 79 14.46 -8.89 11.11
C ASP A 79 13.43 -9.59 10.20
N PRO A 80 13.81 -9.94 8.96
CA PRO A 80 12.95 -10.72 8.09
C PRO A 80 12.89 -12.20 8.53
N TYR A 81 11.67 -12.74 8.53
CA TYR A 81 11.37 -14.15 8.80
C TYR A 81 11.44 -15.01 7.56
N SER A 82 11.17 -14.43 6.38
CA SER A 82 11.28 -15.13 5.07
C SER A 82 10.49 -16.44 5.02
N GLY A 83 9.28 -16.46 5.58
CA GLY A 83 8.39 -17.62 5.62
C GLY A 83 8.67 -18.61 6.75
N LYS A 84 9.58 -18.30 7.69
CA LYS A 84 9.83 -19.11 8.88
C LYS A 84 8.80 -18.79 9.97
N PHE A 85 7.59 -19.30 9.81
CA PHE A 85 6.45 -19.01 10.69
C PHE A 85 6.67 -19.49 12.13
N ASP A 86 7.36 -20.61 12.35
CA ASP A 86 7.68 -21.08 13.72
C ASP A 86 8.44 -19.99 14.52
N ARG A 87 9.47 -19.40 13.91
CA ARG A 87 10.24 -18.31 14.53
C ARG A 87 9.38 -17.06 14.73
N LEU A 88 8.52 -16.73 13.77
CA LEU A 88 7.62 -15.59 13.88
C LEU A 88 6.66 -15.74 15.06
N VAL A 89 6.10 -16.94 15.25
CA VAL A 89 5.19 -17.25 16.35
C VAL A 89 5.93 -17.20 17.69
N ASP A 90 7.13 -17.76 17.78
CA ASP A 90 7.98 -17.68 18.97
C ASP A 90 8.28 -16.22 19.35
N ASP A 91 8.69 -15.41 18.37
CA ASP A 91 9.02 -13.99 18.56
C ASP A 91 7.76 -13.18 18.95
N ALA A 92 6.62 -13.45 18.32
CA ALA A 92 5.34 -12.80 18.64
C ALA A 92 4.84 -13.14 20.05
N ASN A 93 4.97 -14.40 20.48
CA ASN A 93 4.61 -14.82 21.83
C ASN A 93 5.57 -14.24 22.88
N ARG A 94 6.87 -14.13 22.58
CA ARG A 94 7.83 -13.44 23.44
C ARG A 94 7.44 -11.96 23.61
N TRP A 95 7.19 -11.25 22.51
CA TRP A 95 6.75 -9.85 22.56
C TRP A 95 5.45 -9.66 23.35
N ARG A 96 4.48 -10.54 23.15
CA ARG A 96 3.24 -10.56 23.95
C ARG A 96 3.53 -10.72 25.44
N ALA A 97 4.45 -11.61 25.82
CA ALA A 97 4.83 -11.81 27.22
C ALA A 97 5.58 -10.59 27.81
N GLU A 98 6.30 -9.85 26.99
CA GLU A 98 6.98 -8.60 27.35
C GLU A 98 6.03 -7.38 27.39
N GLY A 99 4.75 -7.55 27.02
CA GLY A 99 3.74 -6.49 27.02
C GLY A 99 3.68 -5.68 25.73
N PHE A 100 4.34 -6.12 24.67
CA PHE A 100 4.25 -5.50 23.36
C PHE A 100 2.97 -5.87 22.63
N THR A 101 2.49 -4.93 21.82
CA THR A 101 1.46 -5.14 20.81
C THR A 101 2.11 -5.42 19.46
N VAL A 102 1.69 -6.48 18.80
CA VAL A 102 2.21 -6.93 17.51
C VAL A 102 1.13 -6.73 16.44
N ARG A 103 1.50 -6.08 15.34
CA ARG A 103 0.64 -5.82 14.18
C ARG A 103 1.26 -6.43 12.94
N LEU A 104 0.54 -7.35 12.32
CA LEU A 104 0.92 -8.00 11.08
C LEU A 104 0.17 -7.32 9.95
N VAL A 105 0.86 -6.60 9.08
CA VAL A 105 0.25 -5.83 8.01
C VAL A 105 0.20 -6.68 6.73
N ALA A 106 -1.01 -6.93 6.25
CA ALA A 106 -1.28 -7.64 5.00
C ALA A 106 -1.83 -6.67 3.95
N ALA A 107 -1.44 -6.82 2.69
CA ALA A 107 -1.76 -5.86 1.63
C ALA A 107 -3.26 -5.79 1.29
N ASP A 108 -3.94 -6.93 1.36
CA ASP A 108 -5.36 -7.05 1.04
C ASP A 108 -6.08 -8.04 1.98
N PRO A 109 -7.43 -8.01 2.04
CA PRO A 109 -8.19 -8.89 2.93
C PRO A 109 -7.98 -10.39 2.66
N GLY A 110 -7.68 -10.78 1.42
CA GLY A 110 -7.40 -12.17 1.07
C GLY A 110 -6.05 -12.63 1.60
N GLN A 111 -5.01 -11.79 1.53
CA GLN A 111 -3.72 -12.08 2.18
C GLN A 111 -3.85 -12.10 3.71
N ALA A 112 -4.67 -11.21 4.29
CA ALA A 112 -4.92 -11.19 5.73
C ALA A 112 -5.53 -12.51 6.21
N GLU A 113 -6.53 -13.02 5.49
CA GLU A 113 -7.18 -14.29 5.83
C GLU A 113 -6.23 -15.49 5.66
N HIS A 114 -5.46 -15.51 4.57
CA HIS A 114 -4.45 -16.55 4.36
C HIS A 114 -3.37 -16.54 5.45
N LEU A 115 -2.90 -15.35 5.86
CA LEU A 115 -1.96 -15.22 6.97
C LEU A 115 -2.58 -15.70 8.29
N ARG A 116 -3.86 -15.42 8.54
CA ARG A 116 -4.59 -15.90 9.71
C ARG A 116 -4.64 -17.43 9.76
N GLU A 117 -4.92 -18.07 8.62
CA GLU A 117 -4.92 -19.54 8.49
C GLU A 117 -3.54 -20.14 8.78
N ILE A 118 -2.48 -19.58 8.17
CA ILE A 118 -1.11 -20.03 8.43
C ILE A 118 -0.77 -19.92 9.92
N LEU A 119 -1.05 -18.78 10.55
CA LEU A 119 -0.73 -18.60 11.96
C LEU A 119 -1.54 -19.53 12.86
N HIS A 120 -2.80 -19.82 12.51
CA HIS A 120 -3.62 -20.81 13.22
C HIS A 120 -3.01 -22.22 13.14
N ASP A 121 -2.49 -22.63 11.98
CA ASP A 121 -1.79 -23.91 11.81
C ASP A 121 -0.51 -24.02 12.65
N HIS A 122 0.06 -22.89 13.06
CA HIS A 122 1.21 -22.77 13.95
C HIS A 122 0.82 -22.39 15.41
N ASP A 123 -0.40 -22.71 15.84
CA ASP A 123 -0.92 -22.50 17.21
C ASP A 123 -0.98 -21.02 17.66
N LEU A 124 -1.07 -20.08 16.71
CA LEU A 124 -1.23 -18.64 16.99
C LEU A 124 -2.56 -18.10 16.46
N ASP A 125 -3.55 -18.05 17.34
CA ASP A 125 -4.85 -17.45 17.04
C ASP A 125 -4.76 -15.92 16.95
N THR A 126 -5.04 -15.39 15.76
CA THR A 126 -5.06 -13.95 15.48
C THR A 126 -6.37 -13.53 14.82
N ARG A 127 -6.71 -12.25 14.97
CA ARG A 127 -7.88 -11.63 14.32
C ARG A 127 -7.44 -10.60 13.30
N VAL A 128 -8.25 -10.45 12.25
CA VAL A 128 -8.15 -9.30 11.35
C VAL A 128 -8.89 -8.14 11.99
N ALA A 129 -8.15 -7.07 12.31
CA ALA A 129 -8.66 -5.86 12.92
C ALA A 129 -8.84 -4.75 11.86
N ASP A 130 -9.83 -3.88 12.09
CA ASP A 130 -10.13 -2.75 11.20
C ASP A 130 -9.08 -1.64 11.27
N ALA A 131 -8.32 -1.57 12.36
CA ALA A 131 -7.33 -0.54 12.62
C ALA A 131 -6.11 -1.08 13.40
N LEU A 132 -5.02 -0.31 13.39
CA LEU A 132 -3.82 -0.56 14.20
C LEU A 132 -4.13 -0.53 15.70
N GLU A 133 -5.09 0.30 16.10
CA GLU A 133 -5.63 0.36 17.46
C GLU A 133 -6.62 -0.79 17.67
N SER A 134 -6.07 -1.97 17.95
CA SER A 134 -6.84 -3.15 18.37
C SER A 134 -6.55 -3.46 19.84
N PRO A 135 -7.55 -3.89 20.64
CA PRO A 135 -7.33 -4.38 21.99
C PRO A 135 -6.54 -5.70 22.03
N ASP A 136 -6.45 -6.42 20.90
CA ASP A 136 -5.71 -7.66 20.82
C ASP A 136 -4.19 -7.40 20.88
N SER A 137 -3.47 -8.21 21.66
CA SER A 137 -2.00 -8.13 21.75
C SER A 137 -1.33 -8.47 20.42
N ILE A 138 -1.93 -9.33 19.60
CA ILE A 138 -1.46 -9.70 18.27
C ILE A 138 -2.64 -9.64 17.32
N ALA A 139 -2.54 -8.83 16.27
CA ALA A 139 -3.61 -8.67 15.28
C ALA A 139 -3.04 -8.51 13.88
N ILE A 140 -3.82 -8.94 12.89
CA ILE A 140 -3.58 -8.70 11.47
C ILE A 140 -4.35 -7.44 11.07
N VAL A 141 -3.74 -6.55 10.30
CA VAL A 141 -4.37 -5.33 9.79
C VAL A 141 -4.20 -5.27 8.29
N VAL A 142 -5.23 -4.84 7.57
CA VAL A 142 -5.15 -4.66 6.12
C VAL A 142 -4.60 -3.27 5.80
N GLY A 143 -3.52 -3.19 5.04
CA GLY A 143 -2.90 -1.93 4.63
C GLY A 143 -1.60 -2.14 3.84
N GLU A 144 -1.05 -1.05 3.33
CA GLU A 144 0.25 -1.07 2.64
C GLU A 144 1.36 -0.55 3.57
N LEU A 145 2.40 -1.35 3.76
CA LEU A 145 3.58 -0.97 4.54
C LEU A 145 4.84 -1.42 3.79
N SER A 146 5.82 -0.53 3.67
CA SER A 146 7.06 -0.79 2.92
C SER A 146 8.09 -1.60 3.70
N GLY A 147 8.00 -1.61 5.03
CA GLY A 147 8.86 -2.39 5.90
C GLY A 147 8.42 -2.33 7.35
N GLY A 148 8.70 -3.39 8.08
CA GLY A 148 8.41 -3.55 9.49
C GLY A 148 9.34 -2.74 10.39
N PHE A 149 8.81 -2.31 11.53
CA PHE A 149 9.53 -1.54 12.53
C PHE A 149 8.97 -1.84 13.93
N ALA A 150 9.79 -1.64 14.95
CA ALA A 150 9.40 -1.68 16.34
C ALA A 150 9.62 -0.31 16.99
N VAL A 151 8.74 0.06 17.89
CA VAL A 151 8.82 1.28 18.71
C VAL A 151 8.78 0.85 20.18
N PRO A 152 9.95 0.59 20.80
CA PRO A 152 10.02 0.11 22.18
C PRO A 152 9.36 1.07 23.18
N ALA A 153 9.46 2.38 22.94
CA ALA A 153 8.90 3.41 23.82
C ALA A 153 7.38 3.29 24.04
N VAL A 154 6.65 2.72 23.07
CA VAL A 154 5.20 2.50 23.15
C VAL A 154 4.81 1.02 23.13
N GLY A 155 5.78 0.12 23.23
CA GLY A 155 5.54 -1.32 23.20
C GLY A 155 4.87 -1.80 21.90
N LEU A 156 5.28 -1.28 20.75
CA LEU A 156 4.68 -1.63 19.45
C LEU A 156 5.68 -2.34 18.55
N VAL A 157 5.24 -3.42 17.90
CA VAL A 157 5.95 -4.09 16.82
C VAL A 157 5.02 -4.19 15.62
N VAL A 158 5.46 -3.68 14.47
CA VAL A 158 4.73 -3.76 13.20
C VAL A 158 5.57 -4.53 12.19
N LEU A 159 4.97 -5.54 11.57
CA LEU A 159 5.59 -6.41 10.59
C LEU A 159 4.87 -6.25 9.26
N ALA A 160 5.59 -5.98 8.18
CA ALA A 160 5.01 -5.99 6.85
C ALA A 160 5.14 -7.39 6.21
N GLU A 161 4.44 -7.58 5.09
CA GLU A 161 4.57 -8.81 4.29
C GLU A 161 6.02 -9.11 3.89
N THR A 162 6.85 -8.08 3.69
CA THR A 162 8.26 -8.22 3.34
C THR A 162 9.07 -8.91 4.42
N GLU A 163 8.78 -8.67 5.70
CA GLU A 163 9.45 -9.36 6.80
C GLU A 163 8.85 -10.76 6.96
N ILE A 164 7.53 -10.89 6.91
CA ILE A 164 6.83 -12.18 7.15
C ILE A 164 7.20 -13.21 6.08
N PHE A 165 6.98 -12.88 4.80
CA PHE A 165 7.15 -13.80 3.67
C PHE A 165 8.51 -13.65 2.98
N GLY A 166 9.27 -12.60 3.32
CA GLY A 166 10.47 -12.21 2.58
C GLY A 166 10.11 -11.33 1.38
N ALA A 167 11.11 -10.67 0.80
CA ALA A 167 10.92 -9.92 -0.43
C ALA A 167 10.42 -10.88 -1.52
N ARG A 168 9.14 -10.78 -1.90
CA ARG A 168 8.73 -11.20 -3.24
C ARG A 168 9.66 -10.45 -4.16
N ARG A 169 10.53 -11.18 -4.88
CA ARG A 169 11.23 -10.64 -6.05
C ARG A 169 10.10 -10.08 -6.90
N ARG A 170 9.87 -8.78 -6.83
CA ARG A 170 8.93 -8.08 -7.70
C ARG A 170 9.50 -8.38 -9.06
N MET A 171 8.97 -9.39 -9.75
CA MET A 171 9.19 -9.53 -11.17
C MET A 171 8.65 -8.21 -11.67
N LEU A 172 9.57 -7.26 -11.91
CA LEU A 172 9.32 -6.09 -12.72
C LEU A 172 8.63 -6.69 -13.93
N ARG A 173 7.30 -6.53 -14.01
CA ARG A 173 6.56 -6.93 -15.18
C ARG A 173 7.28 -6.20 -16.29
N ARG A 174 8.01 -6.95 -17.11
CA ARG A 174 8.65 -6.39 -18.30
C ARG A 174 7.55 -5.56 -18.96
N PRO A 175 7.80 -4.26 -19.23
CA PRO A 175 6.78 -3.42 -19.83
C PRO A 175 6.23 -4.20 -21.01
N LYS A 176 4.90 -4.38 -21.05
CA LYS A 176 4.23 -4.89 -22.25
C LYS A 176 4.53 -3.86 -23.32
N TYR A 177 5.63 -4.07 -24.05
CA TYR A 177 5.78 -3.47 -25.36
C TYR A 177 4.52 -3.88 -26.10
N GLN A 178 3.77 -2.87 -26.57
CA GLN A 178 2.73 -3.11 -27.55
C GLN A 178 3.45 -3.78 -28.71
N ARG A 179 3.29 -5.11 -28.81
CA ARG A 179 3.80 -5.88 -29.93
C ARG A 179 3.22 -5.21 -31.18
N GLY A 180 4.08 -4.58 -31.99
CA GLY A 180 3.84 -4.59 -33.42
C GLY A 180 3.53 -6.02 -33.82
N ALA A 181 2.56 -6.21 -34.70
CA ALA A 181 2.02 -7.53 -35.03
C ALA A 181 3.17 -8.54 -35.20
N ALA A 182 3.18 -9.59 -34.37
CA ALA A 182 4.15 -10.65 -34.53
C ALA A 182 3.93 -11.23 -35.94
N LEU A 183 4.98 -11.23 -36.77
CA LEU A 183 4.93 -11.81 -38.10
C LEU A 183 4.47 -13.27 -37.96
N THR A 184 3.23 -13.53 -38.35
CA THR A 184 2.60 -14.86 -38.20
C THR A 184 2.85 -15.69 -39.46
N ALA A 185 3.21 -15.04 -40.58
CA ALA A 185 3.66 -15.66 -41.81
C ALA A 185 4.73 -14.80 -42.50
N PHE A 186 5.75 -15.44 -43.08
CA PHE A 186 6.83 -14.78 -43.84
C PHE A 186 6.35 -14.06 -45.12
N THR A 187 5.13 -14.34 -45.56
CA THR A 187 4.47 -13.74 -46.72
C THR A 187 3.95 -12.31 -46.51
N ASP A 188 3.99 -11.81 -45.28
CA ASP A 188 3.45 -10.49 -44.94
C ASP A 188 4.50 -9.36 -45.01
N LEU A 189 5.75 -9.68 -45.36
CA LEU A 189 6.84 -8.71 -45.48
C LEU A 189 7.06 -8.28 -46.93
N ALA A 190 7.00 -6.98 -47.18
CA ALA A 190 7.42 -6.37 -48.43
C ALA A 190 8.89 -5.93 -48.36
N VAL A 191 9.61 -6.00 -49.49
CA VAL A 191 10.98 -5.49 -49.57
C VAL A 191 10.99 -4.01 -49.16
N ASN A 192 11.93 -3.66 -48.28
CA ASN A 192 12.11 -2.39 -47.57
C ASN A 192 11.32 -2.20 -46.28
N ASP A 193 10.56 -3.19 -45.81
CA ASP A 193 9.90 -3.12 -44.51
C ASP A 193 10.91 -3.12 -43.35
N LEU A 194 10.58 -2.39 -42.28
CA LEU A 194 11.38 -2.34 -41.07
C LEU A 194 11.00 -3.48 -40.12
N VAL A 195 11.99 -4.31 -39.79
CA VAL A 195 11.85 -5.49 -38.94
C VAL A 195 12.69 -5.32 -37.68
N VAL A 196 12.13 -5.69 -36.54
CA VAL A 196 12.86 -5.68 -35.25
C VAL A 196 13.31 -7.09 -34.94
N HIS A 197 14.62 -7.32 -34.95
CA HIS A 197 15.22 -8.55 -34.46
C HIS A 197 15.50 -8.44 -32.96
N GLU A 198 15.21 -9.49 -32.19
CA GLU A 198 15.33 -9.46 -30.72
C GLU A 198 16.76 -9.11 -30.25
N ASP A 199 17.78 -9.69 -30.89
CA ASP A 199 19.19 -9.46 -30.52
C ASP A 199 19.88 -8.30 -31.26
N HIS A 200 19.39 -7.92 -32.46
CA HIS A 200 20.10 -7.03 -33.38
C HIS A 200 19.40 -5.69 -33.62
N GLY A 201 18.16 -5.51 -33.12
CA GLY A 201 17.42 -4.25 -33.24
C GLY A 201 16.75 -4.09 -34.62
N ILE A 202 16.59 -2.84 -35.07
CA ILE A 202 15.81 -2.49 -36.27
C ILE A 202 16.68 -2.66 -37.53
N GLY A 203 16.25 -3.52 -38.44
CA GLY A 203 16.84 -3.73 -39.76
C GLY A 203 15.80 -3.59 -40.88
N GLN A 204 16.26 -3.33 -42.09
CA GLN A 204 15.45 -3.25 -43.30
C GLN A 204 15.44 -4.61 -44.03
N TYR A 205 14.26 -5.13 -44.33
CA TYR A 205 14.11 -6.40 -45.05
C TYR A 205 14.40 -6.24 -46.54
N LEU A 206 15.33 -7.02 -47.07
CA LEU A 206 15.76 -6.98 -48.48
C LEU A 206 15.22 -8.15 -49.32
N GLY A 207 14.40 -9.03 -48.73
CA GLY A 207 13.84 -10.20 -49.43
C GLY A 207 14.35 -11.54 -48.92
N LEU A 208 13.85 -12.62 -49.52
CA LEU A 208 14.35 -13.97 -49.32
C LEU A 208 15.54 -14.24 -50.23
N ARG A 209 16.57 -14.87 -49.68
CA ARG A 209 17.75 -15.33 -50.42
C ARG A 209 17.95 -16.82 -50.19
N THR A 210 17.87 -17.60 -51.27
CA THR A 210 18.23 -19.02 -51.25
C THR A 210 19.75 -19.15 -51.20
N MET A 211 20.24 -19.93 -50.24
CA MET A 211 21.66 -20.23 -50.08
C MET A 211 21.86 -21.74 -50.03
N HIS A 212 22.94 -22.21 -50.68
CA HIS A 212 23.32 -23.62 -50.67
C HIS A 212 24.21 -23.88 -49.46
N ILE A 213 23.70 -24.60 -48.46
CA ILE A 213 24.43 -24.91 -47.22
C ILE A 213 24.47 -26.43 -47.05
N GLY A 214 25.65 -27.02 -47.29
CA GLY A 214 25.82 -28.47 -47.34
C GLY A 214 25.22 -29.05 -48.62
N ASP A 215 24.41 -30.11 -48.51
CA ASP A 215 23.73 -30.78 -49.65
C ASP A 215 22.28 -30.28 -49.86
N LYS A 216 21.90 -29.15 -49.26
CA LYS A 216 20.52 -28.63 -49.30
C LYS A 216 20.49 -27.12 -49.57
N ASP A 217 19.51 -26.72 -50.38
CA ASP A 217 19.12 -25.33 -50.54
C ASP A 217 18.19 -24.94 -49.39
N ALA A 218 18.47 -23.80 -48.75
CA ALA A 218 17.65 -23.21 -47.71
C ALA A 218 17.43 -21.72 -47.97
N ASP A 219 16.22 -21.24 -47.71
CA ASP A 219 15.84 -19.84 -47.87
C ASP A 219 16.07 -19.08 -46.57
N PHE A 220 16.67 -17.89 -46.66
CA PHE A 220 16.94 -17.02 -45.52
C PHE A 220 16.35 -15.63 -45.75
N LEU A 221 15.86 -14.99 -44.71
CA LEU A 221 15.52 -13.56 -44.76
C LEU A 221 16.79 -12.74 -44.69
N LEU A 222 16.97 -11.83 -45.65
CA LEU A 222 18.05 -10.87 -45.66
C LEU A 222 17.60 -9.57 -44.99
N LEU A 223 18.29 -9.19 -43.91
CA LEU A 223 18.11 -7.91 -43.22
C LEU A 223 19.37 -7.05 -43.36
N GLU A 224 19.20 -5.75 -43.60
CA GLU A 224 20.30 -4.77 -43.60
C GLU A 224 20.11 -3.74 -42.47
N TYR A 225 21.19 -3.47 -41.74
CA TYR A 225 21.21 -2.52 -40.63
C TYR A 225 21.86 -1.19 -41.04
N ALA A 226 21.67 -0.14 -40.23
CA ALA A 226 22.11 1.23 -40.54
C ALA A 226 23.61 1.36 -40.88
N ASP A 227 24.45 0.49 -40.32
CA ASP A 227 25.91 0.47 -40.58
C ASP A 227 26.29 -0.27 -41.89
N GLY A 228 25.32 -0.69 -42.70
CA GLY A 228 25.52 -1.46 -43.93
C GLY A 228 25.79 -2.96 -43.69
N ASN A 229 25.63 -3.43 -42.46
CA ASN A 229 25.81 -4.85 -42.11
C ASN A 229 24.57 -5.66 -42.49
N GLN A 230 24.79 -6.83 -43.07
CA GLN A 230 23.74 -7.76 -43.50
C GLN A 230 23.64 -8.97 -42.56
N LEU A 231 22.42 -9.35 -42.20
CA LEU A 231 22.11 -10.52 -41.39
C LEU A 231 21.19 -11.46 -42.18
N TYR A 232 21.51 -12.76 -42.14
CA TYR A 232 20.72 -13.83 -42.74
C TYR A 232 20.00 -14.58 -41.62
N VAL A 233 18.68 -14.45 -41.58
CA VAL A 233 17.83 -15.10 -40.57
C VAL A 233 17.20 -16.35 -41.19
N PRO A 234 17.41 -17.55 -40.63
CA PRO A 234 16.80 -18.79 -41.10
C PRO A 234 15.29 -18.85 -40.86
#